data_AF-A0A9R1W619-F1
#
_entry.id   AF-A0A9R1W619-F1
#
_cell.length_a   1.000
_cell.length_b   1.000
_cell.length_c   1.000
_cell.angle_alpha   90.00
_cell.angle_beta   90.00
_cell.angle_gamma   90.00
#
_symmetry.space_group_name_H-M   'P 1'
#
loop_
_entity.id
_entity.type
_entity.pdbx_description
1 polymer ?
#
loop_
_entity_poly.entity_id
_entity_poly.type
_entity_poly.pdbx_seq_one_letter_code
_entity_poly.pdbx_strand_id
1 'polypeptide(L)'
;MYRKKDSLFPQYIILECGSIHVDGKGAHNSTSDQTTNRDELKAYLGVNKIIWLPRGLFEAFIVLSNSIDVNGRNFEIIKLHIPGPILYMIDEEASRFIQVGETKPRLPGTRLVASYVNFYIVNGGISAPQFGDPKWDDEAVCVLSQAFPYPQHLGLITSKSGRDRTTPILDFHVSLPVFDELAEFCSPVTK
;
A
#
# COMPACT_ATOMS: atom_id res chain seq x y z
N MET A 1 -15.08 28.88 22.01
CA MET A 1 -13.61 28.88 21.92
C MET A 1 -13.21 28.26 20.58
N TYR A 2 -12.85 29.07 19.59
CA TYR A 2 -12.28 28.57 18.34
C TYR A 2 -10.83 28.17 18.58
N ARG A 3 -10.48 26.91 18.33
CA ARG A 3 -9.11 26.41 18.38
C ARG A 3 -8.31 27.19 17.32
N LYS A 4 -7.21 27.82 17.76
CA LYS A 4 -6.28 28.57 16.90
C LYS A 4 -5.93 27.67 15.70
N LYS A 5 -6.12 28.17 14.48
CA LYS A 5 -5.75 27.46 13.23
C LYS A 5 -4.29 27.05 13.36
N ASP A 6 -4.01 25.74 13.38
CA ASP A 6 -2.66 25.22 13.46
C ASP A 6 -1.82 25.86 12.35
N SER A 7 -0.63 26.34 12.71
CA SER A 7 0.33 26.92 11.77
C SER A 7 0.71 25.84 10.74
N LEU A 8 0.40 26.09 9.46
CA LEU A 8 0.95 25.30 8.38
C LEU A 8 2.48 25.48 8.40
N PHE A 9 3.21 24.37 8.50
CA PHE A 9 4.65 24.38 8.33
C PHE A 9 4.93 24.49 6.82
N PRO A 10 5.64 25.51 6.32
CA PRO A 10 6.06 25.54 4.92
C PRO A 10 7.23 24.57 4.68
N GLN A 11 7.20 23.82 3.59
CA GLN A 11 8.31 22.99 3.12
C GLN A 11 8.68 23.36 1.68
N TYR A 12 9.98 23.32 1.39
CA TYR A 12 10.52 23.49 0.04
C TYR A 12 10.86 22.15 -0.64
N ILE A 13 10.73 21.03 0.08
CA ILE A 13 10.92 19.69 -0.45
C ILE A 13 9.61 19.21 -1.09
N ILE A 14 9.68 18.78 -2.35
CA ILE A 14 8.59 18.06 -3.01
C ILE A 14 8.58 16.62 -2.48
N LEU A 15 7.54 16.25 -1.74
CA LEU A 15 7.33 14.91 -1.19
C LEU A 15 5.90 14.47 -1.40
N GLU A 16 5.71 13.20 -1.75
CA GLU A 16 4.40 12.57 -1.89
C GLU A 16 4.22 11.53 -0.78
N CYS A 17 3.04 11.45 -0.17
CA CYS A 17 2.80 10.51 0.93
C CYS A 17 3.02 9.04 0.53
N GLY A 18 2.91 8.70 -0.76
CA GLY A 18 3.12 7.35 -1.28
C GLY A 18 4.58 6.91 -1.39
N SER A 19 5.56 7.83 -1.25
CA SER A 19 6.99 7.48 -1.32
C SER A 19 7.63 7.24 0.06
N ILE A 20 6.84 7.38 1.14
CA ILE A 20 7.31 7.40 2.52
C ILE A 20 6.43 6.48 3.39
N HIS A 21 7.07 5.66 4.23
CA HIS A 21 6.41 4.96 5.34
C HIS A 21 7.14 5.23 6.66
N VAL A 22 6.40 5.40 7.76
CA VAL A 22 6.96 5.65 9.11
C VAL A 22 6.38 4.67 10.12
N ASP A 23 7.20 4.21 11.06
CA ASP A 23 6.79 3.24 12.08
C ASP A 23 6.16 3.88 13.33
N GLY A 24 6.11 5.22 13.39
CA GLY A 24 5.64 5.99 14.55
C GLY A 24 6.57 5.93 15.78
N LYS A 25 7.74 5.30 15.66
CA LYS A 25 8.76 5.17 16.73
C LYS A 25 10.10 5.80 16.35
N GLY A 26 10.17 6.44 15.18
CA GLY A 26 11.32 7.22 14.73
C GLY A 26 12.13 6.56 13.60
N ALA A 27 11.63 5.46 13.00
CA ALA A 27 12.20 4.86 11.80
C ALA A 27 11.31 5.11 10.57
N HIS A 28 11.99 5.28 9.43
CA HIS A 28 11.38 5.67 8.18
C HIS A 28 11.92 4.83 7.02
N ASN A 29 11.04 4.34 6.14
CA ASN A 29 11.38 3.71 4.87
C ASN A 29 11.02 4.65 3.72
N SER A 30 11.96 4.94 2.82
CA SER A 30 11.73 5.77 1.62
C SER A 30 12.26 5.11 0.35
N THR A 31 11.52 5.27 -0.74
CA THR A 31 11.96 4.94 -2.11
C THR A 31 12.31 6.20 -2.92
N SER A 32 12.29 7.39 -2.32
CA SER A 32 12.60 8.63 -3.04
C SER A 32 14.07 8.71 -3.43
N ASP A 33 14.40 9.53 -4.43
CA ASP A 33 15.78 9.74 -4.83
C ASP A 33 16.61 10.23 -3.64
N GLN A 34 17.84 9.72 -3.52
CA GLN A 34 18.78 10.03 -2.45
C GLN A 34 19.24 11.50 -2.43
N THR A 35 18.69 12.34 -3.31
CA THR A 35 18.98 13.77 -3.47
C THR A 35 18.27 14.64 -2.45
N THR A 36 17.26 14.12 -1.74
CA THR A 36 16.60 14.84 -0.65
C THR A 36 17.55 15.02 0.55
N ASN A 37 17.59 16.23 1.11
CA ASN A 37 18.38 16.51 2.32
C ASN A 37 17.88 15.65 3.49
N ARG A 38 18.71 14.70 3.93
CA ARG A 38 18.35 13.71 4.97
C ARG A 38 18.02 14.36 6.30
N ASP A 39 18.75 15.41 6.68
CA ASP A 39 18.59 16.01 8.01
C ASP A 39 17.31 16.85 8.09
N GLU A 40 16.96 17.52 6.99
CA GLU A 40 15.70 18.25 6.86
C GLU A 40 14.49 17.30 6.88
N LEU A 41 14.58 16.16 6.17
CA LEU A 41 13.52 15.15 6.17
C LEU A 41 13.33 14.51 7.55
N LYS A 42 14.43 14.23 8.26
CA LYS A 42 14.39 13.73 9.64
C LYS A 42 13.70 14.72 10.58
N ALA A 43 14.10 16.00 10.52
CA ALA A 43 13.51 17.04 11.34
C ALA A 43 12.02 17.21 11.06
N TYR A 44 11.62 17.16 9.79
CA TYR A 44 10.23 17.32 9.38
C TYR A 44 9.33 16.17 9.81
N LEU A 45 9.79 14.92 9.62
CA LEU A 45 9.03 13.72 9.99
C LEU A 45 9.17 13.35 11.48
N GLY A 46 10.09 13.99 12.21
CA GLY A 46 10.40 13.64 13.60
C GLY A 46 11.04 12.26 13.74
N VAL A 47 11.86 11.85 12.76
CA VAL A 47 12.49 10.51 12.72
C VAL A 47 14.00 10.60 12.89
N ASN A 48 14.59 9.61 13.58
CA ASN A 48 16.02 9.58 13.87
C ASN A 48 16.80 8.81 12.80
N LYS A 49 16.15 7.87 12.11
CA LYS A 49 16.77 6.99 11.12
C LYS A 49 15.89 6.85 9.88
N ILE A 50 16.55 6.85 8.73
CA ILE A 50 15.94 6.62 7.43
C ILE A 50 16.62 5.41 6.79
N ILE A 51 15.83 4.44 6.37
CA ILE A 51 16.23 3.28 5.58
C ILE A 51 15.80 3.55 4.14
N TRP A 52 16.76 3.60 3.24
CA TRP A 52 16.54 3.88 1.83
C TRP A 52 16.40 2.57 1.08
N LEU A 53 15.23 2.35 0.50
CA LEU A 53 14.97 1.14 -0.27
C LEU A 53 15.41 1.35 -1.72
N PRO A 54 16.24 0.44 -2.27
CA PRO A 54 16.55 0.45 -3.68
C PRO A 54 15.29 0.13 -4.50
N ARG A 55 15.33 0.45 -5.79
CA ARG A 55 14.30 0.02 -6.74
C ARG A 55 14.41 -1.50 -6.93
N GLY A 56 13.30 -2.21 -6.80
CA GLY A 56 13.23 -3.65 -6.95
C GLY A 56 12.89 -4.37 -5.65
N LEU A 57 12.06 -5.40 -5.74
CA LEU A 57 11.57 -6.14 -4.56
C LEU A 57 12.67 -6.96 -3.89
N PHE A 58 13.57 -7.55 -4.69
CA PHE A 58 14.64 -8.41 -4.18
C PHE A 58 15.70 -7.59 -3.44
N GLU A 59 16.11 -6.46 -4.00
CA GLU A 59 17.06 -5.54 -3.40
C GLU A 59 16.47 -4.91 -2.15
N ALA A 60 15.19 -4.53 -2.16
CA ALA A 60 14.49 -4.05 -0.97
C ALA A 60 14.45 -5.11 0.14
N PHE A 61 14.19 -6.37 -0.21
CA PHE A 61 14.24 -7.48 0.73
C PHE A 61 15.62 -7.63 1.38
N ILE A 62 16.70 -7.57 0.59
CA ILE A 62 18.08 -7.63 1.11
C ILE A 62 18.35 -6.48 2.08
N VAL A 63 17.99 -5.25 1.70
CA VAL A 63 18.22 -4.07 2.55
C VAL A 63 17.46 -4.20 3.86
N LEU A 64 16.18 -4.56 3.82
CA LEU A 64 15.37 -4.74 5.02
C LEU A 64 15.90 -5.87 5.91
N SER A 65 16.29 -7.00 5.32
CA SER A 65 16.79 -8.17 6.06
C SER A 65 18.09 -7.89 6.82
N ASN A 66 18.91 -6.98 6.30
CA ASN A 66 20.19 -6.58 6.90
C ASN A 66 20.10 -5.27 7.69
N SER A 67 18.91 -4.68 7.79
CA SER A 67 18.70 -3.43 8.51
C SER A 67 18.16 -3.69 9.91
N ILE A 68 18.51 -2.78 10.82
CA ILE A 68 17.94 -2.70 12.16
C ILE A 68 17.13 -1.40 12.30
N ASP A 69 16.08 -1.40 13.11
CA ASP A 69 15.33 -0.19 13.42
C ASP A 69 16.10 0.75 14.37
N VAL A 70 15.46 1.83 14.81
CA VAL A 70 16.05 2.78 15.78
C VAL A 70 16.27 2.18 17.17
N ASN A 71 15.54 1.13 17.52
CA ASN A 71 15.60 0.44 18.80
C ASN A 71 16.51 -0.80 18.77
N GLY A 72 17.24 -1.02 17.67
CA GLY A 72 18.14 -2.16 17.49
C GLY A 72 17.45 -3.48 17.18
N ARG A 73 16.17 -3.48 16.79
CA ARG A 73 15.40 -4.67 16.41
C ARG A 73 15.58 -4.97 14.93
N ASN A 74 15.61 -6.24 14.57
CA ASN A 74 15.54 -6.68 13.16
C ASN A 74 14.11 -6.52 12.62
N PHE A 75 13.98 -6.31 11.31
CA PHE A 75 12.67 -6.30 10.66
C PHE A 75 12.13 -7.71 10.51
N GLU A 76 10.87 -7.90 10.90
CA GLU A 76 10.07 -9.05 10.43
C GLU A 76 9.52 -8.71 9.05
N ILE A 77 9.89 -9.50 8.04
CA ILE A 77 9.51 -9.25 6.65
C ILE A 77 8.41 -10.22 6.27
N ILE A 78 7.19 -9.71 6.18
CA ILE A 78 6.03 -10.46 5.72
C ILE A 78 5.94 -10.31 4.20
N LYS A 79 5.97 -11.42 3.48
CA LYS A 79 5.85 -11.44 2.03
C LYS A 79 4.38 -11.40 1.64
N LEU A 80 4.03 -10.50 0.73
CA LEU A 80 2.70 -10.39 0.15
C LEU A 80 2.83 -10.58 -1.36
N HIS A 81 2.18 -11.63 -1.88
CA HIS A 81 2.31 -11.99 -3.29
C HIS A 81 1.69 -10.92 -4.19
N ILE A 82 2.23 -10.71 -5.39
CA ILE A 82 1.61 -9.82 -6.39
C ILE A 82 0.43 -10.57 -7.04
N PRO A 83 -0.71 -9.94 -7.35
CA PRO A 83 -1.76 -10.62 -8.10
C PRO A 83 -1.21 -11.24 -9.39
N GLY A 84 -1.61 -12.49 -9.63
CA GLY A 84 -1.56 -13.06 -10.96
C GLY A 84 -2.77 -12.61 -11.79
N PRO A 85 -2.92 -13.15 -13.01
CA PRO A 85 -2.07 -12.78 -14.15
C PRO A 85 -1.77 -11.27 -14.21
N ILE A 86 -0.73 -10.89 -14.96
CA ILE A 86 -0.45 -9.46 -15.18
C ILE A 86 -1.70 -8.78 -15.73
N LEU A 87 -2.19 -7.77 -15.01
CA LEU A 87 -3.36 -7.01 -15.42
C LEU A 87 -2.98 -6.01 -16.51
N TYR A 88 -3.83 -5.89 -17.52
CA TYR A 88 -3.67 -4.97 -18.62
C TYR A 88 -4.92 -4.09 -18.73
N MET A 89 -4.70 -2.84 -19.14
CA MET A 89 -5.79 -1.94 -19.47
C MET A 89 -6.57 -2.47 -20.68
N ILE A 90 -7.88 -2.65 -20.53
CA ILE A 90 -8.76 -3.11 -21.62
C ILE A 90 -9.25 -1.94 -22.47
N ASP A 91 -9.64 -2.23 -23.72
CA ASP A 91 -10.13 -1.22 -24.68
C ASP A 91 -11.32 -0.42 -24.13
N GLU A 92 -12.27 -1.07 -23.45
CA GLU A 92 -13.44 -0.42 -22.88
C GLU A 92 -13.12 0.50 -21.69
N GLU A 93 -12.03 0.27 -20.98
CA GLU A 93 -11.59 1.16 -19.90
C GLU A 93 -10.78 2.32 -20.46
N ALA A 94 -9.86 2.05 -21.39
CA ALA A 94 -9.08 3.08 -22.08
C ALA A 94 -9.98 4.11 -22.79
N SER A 95 -11.03 3.65 -23.48
CA SER A 95 -11.96 4.51 -24.21
C SER A 95 -12.80 5.44 -23.33
N ARG A 96 -12.84 5.23 -22.01
CA ARG A 96 -13.51 6.13 -21.06
C ARG A 96 -12.67 7.35 -20.70
N PHE A 97 -11.37 7.32 -20.99
CA PHE A 97 -10.48 8.44 -20.69
C PHE A 97 -10.44 9.42 -21.87
N ILE A 98 -10.71 10.70 -21.58
CA ILE A 98 -10.48 11.79 -22.52
C ILE A 98 -9.06 12.30 -22.29
N GLN A 99 -8.23 12.19 -23.31
CA GLN A 99 -6.88 12.76 -23.29
C GLN A 99 -6.98 14.28 -23.29
N VAL A 100 -6.40 14.93 -22.27
CA VAL A 100 -6.38 16.39 -22.15
C VAL A 100 -4.92 16.87 -22.12
N GLY A 101 -4.56 17.76 -23.05
CA GLY A 101 -3.21 18.32 -23.14
C GLY A 101 -2.12 17.26 -23.14
N GLU A 102 -1.08 17.48 -22.33
CA GLU A 102 0.11 16.61 -22.20
C GLU A 102 -0.03 15.53 -21.10
N THR A 103 -1.25 15.21 -20.66
CA THR A 103 -1.45 14.14 -19.66
C THR A 103 -0.98 12.78 -20.19
N LYS A 104 -0.62 11.85 -19.29
CA LYS A 104 -0.17 10.52 -19.72
C LYS A 104 -1.34 9.74 -20.35
N PRO A 105 -1.22 9.27 -21.61
CA PRO A 105 -2.30 8.57 -22.27
C PRO A 105 -2.58 7.22 -21.62
N ARG A 106 -3.87 6.84 -21.60
CA ARG A 106 -4.37 5.57 -21.09
C ARG A 106 -4.69 4.67 -22.27
N LEU A 107 -3.68 3.91 -22.71
CA LEU A 107 -3.78 3.06 -23.90
C LEU A 107 -4.18 1.62 -23.54
N PRO A 108 -5.00 0.95 -24.36
CA PRO A 108 -5.23 -0.48 -24.23
C PRO A 108 -3.92 -1.27 -24.27
N GLY A 109 -3.89 -2.41 -23.56
CA GLY A 109 -2.69 -3.24 -23.44
C GLY A 109 -1.59 -2.66 -22.55
N THR A 110 -1.79 -1.48 -21.95
CA THR A 110 -0.86 -0.95 -20.95
C THR A 110 -0.87 -1.84 -19.71
N ARG A 111 0.30 -2.34 -19.28
CA ARG A 111 0.44 -3.10 -18.03
C ARG A 111 0.03 -2.25 -16.83
N LEU A 112 -0.88 -2.77 -16.02
CA LEU A 112 -1.28 -2.17 -14.75
C LEU A 112 -0.33 -2.62 -13.63
N VAL A 113 0.03 -1.68 -12.75
CA VAL A 113 0.84 -1.96 -11.57
C VAL A 113 -0.11 -2.30 -10.43
N ALA A 114 -0.47 -3.57 -10.33
CA ALA A 114 -1.34 -4.08 -9.28
C ALA A 114 -0.52 -4.65 -8.13
N SER A 115 -0.87 -4.29 -6.89
CA SER A 115 -0.19 -4.76 -5.67
C SER A 115 -1.13 -4.66 -4.48
N TYR A 116 -1.18 -5.71 -3.67
CA TYR A 116 -1.93 -5.72 -2.40
C TYR A 116 -1.28 -4.87 -1.30
N VAL A 117 -0.02 -4.46 -1.46
CA VAL A 117 0.69 -3.60 -0.50
C VAL A 117 0.06 -2.20 -0.41
N ASN A 118 -0.71 -1.79 -1.43
CA ASN A 118 -1.43 -0.52 -1.44
C ASN A 118 -2.75 -0.59 -0.65
N PHE A 119 -2.67 -1.01 0.60
CA PHE A 119 -3.80 -1.03 1.53
C PHE A 119 -3.75 0.18 2.47
N TYR A 120 -4.90 0.53 3.04
CA TYR A 120 -5.05 1.62 3.99
C TYR A 120 -5.44 1.08 5.36
N ILE A 121 -4.74 1.51 6.42
CA ILE A 121 -5.08 1.14 7.79
C ILE A 121 -6.09 2.16 8.32
N VAL A 122 -7.25 1.67 8.78
CA VAL A 122 -8.29 2.48 9.43
C VAL A 122 -8.38 2.14 10.91
N ASN A 123 -9.05 2.98 11.68
CA ASN A 123 -9.29 2.70 13.09
C ASN A 123 -10.06 1.38 13.24
N GLY A 124 -9.40 0.35 13.79
CA GLY A 124 -9.99 -0.97 13.98
C GLY A 124 -10.10 -1.80 12.70
N GLY A 125 -9.44 -1.44 11.60
CA GLY A 125 -9.58 -2.19 10.35
C GLY A 125 -8.48 -1.96 9.31
N ILE A 126 -8.56 -2.73 8.22
CA ILE A 126 -7.73 -2.56 7.03
C ILE A 126 -8.62 -2.52 5.81
N SER A 127 -8.26 -1.65 4.87
CA SER A 127 -8.85 -1.47 3.56
C SER A 127 -7.86 -1.93 2.49
N ALA A 128 -7.98 -3.14 1.96
CA ALA A 128 -7.06 -3.68 0.95
C ALA A 128 -7.71 -3.81 -0.44
N PRO A 129 -6.94 -3.65 -1.54
CA PRO A 129 -7.46 -3.80 -2.88
C PRO A 129 -7.77 -5.27 -3.21
N GLN A 130 -8.77 -5.49 -4.06
CA GLN A 130 -9.00 -6.78 -4.71
C GLN A 130 -8.93 -6.63 -6.24
N PHE A 131 -8.33 -7.61 -6.91
CA PHE A 131 -8.04 -7.56 -8.34
C PHE A 131 -8.85 -8.55 -9.18
N GLY A 132 -9.71 -9.35 -8.54
CA GLY A 132 -10.52 -10.36 -9.25
C GLY A 132 -9.70 -11.60 -9.62
N ASP A 133 -8.69 -11.91 -8.82
CA ASP A 133 -7.95 -13.17 -8.83
C ASP A 133 -8.23 -13.89 -7.50
N PRO A 134 -9.24 -14.77 -7.45
CA PRO A 134 -9.72 -15.35 -6.18
C PRO A 134 -8.60 -15.96 -5.35
N LYS A 135 -7.64 -16.63 -5.98
CA LYS A 135 -6.54 -17.28 -5.27
C LYS A 135 -5.68 -16.25 -4.52
N TRP A 136 -5.23 -15.20 -5.21
CA TRP A 136 -4.32 -14.23 -4.62
C TRP A 136 -5.05 -13.16 -3.80
N ASP A 137 -6.31 -12.88 -4.11
CA ASP A 137 -7.18 -12.03 -3.30
C ASP A 137 -7.38 -12.67 -1.90
N ASP A 138 -7.73 -13.96 -1.87
CA ASP A 138 -7.92 -14.72 -0.62
C ASP A 138 -6.60 -14.90 0.16
N GLU A 139 -5.49 -15.13 -0.55
CA GLU A 139 -4.18 -15.22 0.10
C GLU A 139 -3.75 -13.86 0.68
N ALA A 140 -4.01 -12.75 -0.02
CA ALA A 140 -3.69 -11.42 0.50
C ALA A 140 -4.49 -11.09 1.77
N VAL A 141 -5.78 -11.42 1.78
CA VAL A 141 -6.66 -11.36 2.97
C VAL A 141 -6.04 -12.13 4.12
N CYS A 142 -5.64 -13.37 3.84
CA CYS A 142 -5.09 -14.27 4.83
C CYS A 142 -3.80 -13.71 5.46
N VAL A 143 -2.85 -13.29 4.63
CA VAL A 143 -1.58 -12.72 5.07
C VAL A 143 -1.78 -11.43 5.87
N LEU A 144 -2.65 -10.53 5.41
CA LEU A 144 -2.96 -9.30 6.12
C LEU A 144 -3.64 -9.58 7.46
N SER A 145 -4.48 -10.61 7.52
CA SER A 145 -5.17 -10.99 8.76
C SER A 145 -4.20 -11.52 9.82
N GLN A 146 -3.20 -12.30 9.41
CA GLN A 146 -2.14 -12.77 10.31
C GLN A 146 -1.19 -11.63 10.73
N ALA A 147 -0.87 -10.72 9.81
CA ALA A 147 0.02 -9.59 10.07
C ALA A 147 -0.59 -8.58 11.04
N PHE A 148 -1.91 -8.42 11.01
CA PHE A 148 -2.65 -7.50 11.88
C PHE A 148 -3.75 -8.28 12.61
N PRO A 149 -3.49 -8.82 13.81
CA PRO A 149 -4.46 -9.62 14.56
C PRO A 149 -5.47 -8.80 15.39
N TYR A 150 -5.25 -7.49 15.54
CA TYR A 150 -6.11 -6.56 16.30
C TYR A 150 -7.20 -5.76 15.54
N PRO A 151 -7.26 -5.71 14.19
CA PRO A 151 -8.38 -5.08 13.51
C PRO A 151 -9.66 -5.89 13.77
N GLN A 152 -10.73 -5.19 14.14
CA GLN A 152 -12.07 -5.76 14.32
C GLN A 152 -12.74 -6.04 12.97
N HIS A 153 -12.31 -5.34 11.91
CA HIS A 153 -12.92 -5.41 10.57
C HIS A 153 -11.88 -5.36 9.45
N LEU A 154 -11.83 -6.39 8.61
CA LEU A 154 -11.05 -6.36 7.36
C LEU A 154 -12.04 -6.00 6.26
N GLY A 155 -11.98 -4.76 5.80
CA GLY A 155 -12.75 -4.31 4.67
C GLY A 155 -11.95 -4.54 3.40
N LEU A 156 -12.40 -5.46 2.55
CA LEU A 156 -11.84 -5.53 1.20
C LEU A 156 -12.51 -4.48 0.34
N ILE A 157 -11.71 -3.59 -0.23
CA ILE A 157 -12.20 -2.59 -1.17
C ILE A 157 -11.89 -3.10 -2.56
N THR A 158 -12.92 -3.65 -3.20
CA THR A 158 -12.92 -3.89 -4.63
C THR A 158 -12.98 -2.55 -5.34
N SER A 159 -11.87 -2.07 -5.91
CA SER A 159 -12.01 -1.31 -7.15
C SER A 159 -12.21 -2.34 -8.25
N LYS A 160 -13.45 -2.59 -8.69
CA LYS A 160 -13.67 -3.31 -9.95
C LYS A 160 -13.06 -2.50 -11.11
N SER A 161 -11.76 -2.60 -11.36
CA SER A 161 -11.18 -2.36 -12.68
C SER A 161 -11.09 -3.74 -13.34
N GLY A 162 -11.97 -4.00 -14.29
CA GLY A 162 -12.07 -5.28 -14.98
C GLY A 162 -13.27 -6.15 -14.58
N ARG A 163 -14.13 -6.37 -15.58
CA ARG A 163 -15.04 -7.53 -15.82
C ARG A 163 -16.52 -7.53 -15.43
N ASP A 164 -17.08 -6.55 -14.72
CA ASP A 164 -18.54 -6.54 -14.51
C ASP A 164 -19.17 -5.16 -14.77
N ARG A 165 -20.14 -5.13 -15.71
CA ARG A 165 -20.76 -3.93 -16.28
C ARG A 165 -22.04 -3.49 -15.53
N THR A 166 -22.39 -4.10 -14.40
CA THR A 166 -23.72 -3.91 -13.79
C THR A 166 -23.75 -3.20 -12.43
N THR A 167 -22.61 -2.99 -11.78
CA THR A 167 -22.55 -2.31 -10.47
C THR A 167 -22.00 -0.88 -10.59
N PRO A 168 -22.64 0.14 -9.99
CA PRO A 168 -22.15 1.52 -10.01
C PRO A 168 -20.73 1.63 -9.43
N ILE A 169 -20.00 2.64 -9.92
CA ILE A 169 -18.67 3.01 -9.44
C ILE A 169 -18.82 3.40 -7.97
N LEU A 170 -18.16 2.64 -7.07
CA LEU A 170 -18.27 2.65 -5.59
C LEU A 170 -19.44 1.85 -4.97
N ASP A 171 -19.67 0.62 -5.39
CA ASP A 171 -20.22 -0.38 -4.46
C ASP A 171 -19.09 -0.93 -3.59
N PHE A 172 -18.96 -0.39 -2.37
CA PHE A 172 -18.15 -1.02 -1.32
C PHE A 172 -18.87 -2.28 -0.87
N HIS A 173 -18.61 -3.42 -1.51
CA HIS A 173 -19.00 -4.69 -0.92
C HIS A 173 -17.99 -5.01 0.18
N VAL A 174 -18.26 -4.51 1.39
CA VAL A 174 -17.54 -4.95 2.58
C VAL A 174 -18.04 -6.35 2.88
N SER A 175 -17.44 -7.35 2.25
CA SER A 175 -17.48 -8.70 2.81
C SER A 175 -16.71 -8.60 4.13
N LEU A 176 -17.43 -8.65 5.24
CA LEU A 176 -16.86 -8.76 6.59
C LEU A 176 -16.82 -10.25 6.95
N PRO A 177 -15.83 -11.04 6.50
CA PRO A 177 -15.55 -12.24 7.28
C PRO A 177 -15.08 -11.77 8.66
N VAL A 178 -15.66 -12.35 9.71
CA VAL A 178 -15.15 -12.17 11.07
C VAL A 178 -13.72 -12.72 11.06
N PHE A 179 -12.74 -11.95 11.54
CA PHE A 179 -11.32 -12.33 11.52
C PHE A 179 -11.07 -13.75 12.07
N ASP A 180 -11.88 -14.18 13.04
CA ASP A 180 -11.83 -15.50 13.66
C ASP A 180 -12.12 -16.66 12.67
N GLU A 181 -12.91 -16.45 11.62
CA GLU A 181 -13.27 -17.49 10.63
C GLU A 181 -12.20 -17.67 9.54
N LEU A 182 -11.40 -16.64 9.24
CA LEU A 182 -10.35 -16.71 8.21
C LEU A 182 -9.06 -17.39 8.70
N ALA A 183 -8.79 -17.34 10.01
CA ALA A 183 -7.59 -17.89 10.60
C ALA A 183 -7.48 -19.42 10.44
N GLU A 184 -8.61 -20.15 10.38
CA GLU A 184 -8.63 -21.61 10.19
C GLU A 184 -8.30 -22.07 8.77
N PHE A 185 -8.53 -21.24 7.75
CA PHE A 185 -8.28 -21.58 6.33
C PHE A 185 -6.90 -21.19 5.82
N CYS A 186 -6.20 -20.40 6.63
CA CYS A 186 -4.94 -19.80 6.26
C CYS A 186 -3.74 -20.74 6.41
N SER A 187 -2.98 -20.94 5.34
CA SER A 187 -1.65 -21.53 5.46
C SER A 187 -0.73 -20.61 6.27
N PRO A 188 0.26 -21.15 7.02
CA PRO A 188 1.19 -20.32 7.78
C PRO A 188 1.94 -19.36 6.84
N VAL A 189 1.98 -18.06 7.19
CA VAL A 189 2.83 -17.09 6.50
C VAL A 189 4.28 -17.62 6.50
N THR A 190 4.87 -17.76 5.32
CA THR A 190 6.28 -18.09 5.18
C THR A 190 7.11 -16.87 5.54
N LYS A 191 7.72 -16.91 6.73
CA LYS A 191 8.66 -15.90 7.22
C LYS A 191 9.99 -15.95 6.46
#